data_AF-A0A2W4QF14-F1
#
_entry.id   AF-A0A2W4QF14-F1
#
_cell.length_a   1.000
_cell.length_b   1.000
_cell.length_c   1.000
_cell.angle_alpha   90.00
_cell.angle_beta   90.00
_cell.angle_gamma   90.00
#
_symmetry.space_group_name_H-M   'P 1'
#
loop_
_entity.id
_entity.type
_entity.pdbx_description
1 polymer ?
#
loop_
_entity_poly.entity_id
_entity_poly.type
_entity_poly.pdbx_seq_one_letter_code
_entity_poly.pdbx_strand_id
1 'polypeptide(L)'
;MRPLDDLLDECELHFLALHEAMLRCPQPLTVSHFATRNPDLIAALDQFAYRFAKLQDTMSVQLFRRFALDVLHEPVESMPVIDILNL
;
A
#
# COMPACT_ATOMS: atom_id res chain seq x y z
N MET A 1 -3.94 13.54 16.95
CA MET A 1 -3.89 13.34 15.48
C MET A 1 -2.45 13.00 15.15
N ARG A 2 -2.18 11.92 14.41
CA ARG A 2 -0.78 11.53 14.06
C ARG A 2 -0.15 12.63 13.18
N PRO A 3 1.15 12.94 13.23
CA PRO A 3 1.87 13.75 12.24
C PRO A 3 1.79 13.20 10.80
N LEU A 4 2.10 14.03 9.78
CA LEU A 4 2.16 13.57 8.38
C LEU A 4 3.41 12.71 8.18
N ASP A 5 4.53 13.09 8.81
CA ASP A 5 5.77 12.33 8.80
C ASP A 5 5.54 10.90 9.32
N ASP A 6 4.82 10.73 10.43
CA ASP A 6 4.44 9.41 10.94
C ASP A 6 3.63 8.56 9.94
N LEU A 7 2.85 9.18 9.04
CA LEU A 7 2.11 8.47 8.00
C LEU A 7 3.02 8.10 6.84
N LEU A 8 3.97 8.96 6.49
CA LEU A 8 5.00 8.67 5.48
C LEU A 8 5.90 7.53 5.93
N ASP A 9 6.35 7.54 7.19
CA ASP A 9 7.14 6.47 7.78
C ASP A 9 6.39 5.13 7.76
N GLU A 10 5.08 5.12 8.07
CA GLU A 10 4.27 3.91 7.97
C GLU A 10 4.12 3.43 6.51
N CYS A 11 3.94 4.34 5.56
CA CYS A 11 3.91 4.00 4.14
C CYS A 11 5.24 3.35 3.72
N GLU A 12 6.37 3.92 4.13
CA GLU A 12 7.70 3.41 3.82
C GLU A 12 7.90 1.99 4.39
N LEU A 13 7.50 1.76 5.64
CA LEU A 13 7.56 0.42 6.25
C LEU A 13 6.73 -0.61 5.48
N HIS A 14 5.54 -0.23 5.01
CA HIS A 14 4.71 -1.12 4.19
C HIS A 14 5.30 -1.34 2.80
N PHE A 15 5.86 -0.31 2.18
CA PHE A 15 6.53 -0.37 0.89
C PHE A 15 7.75 -1.29 0.92
N LEU A 16 8.63 -1.15 1.91
CA LEU A 16 9.80 -2.02 2.10
C LEU A 16 9.39 -3.49 2.24
N ALA A 17 8.43 -3.78 3.13
CA ALA A 17 7.95 -5.14 3.35
C ALA A 17 7.20 -5.73 2.14
N LEU A 18 6.52 -4.89 1.36
CA LEU A 18 5.90 -5.27 0.08
C LEU A 18 6.96 -5.64 -0.95
N HIS A 19 7.99 -4.80 -1.10
CA HIS A 19 9.09 -5.02 -2.03
C HIS A 19 9.87 -6.30 -1.69
N GLU A 20 10.16 -6.54 -0.42
CA GLU A 20 10.77 -7.80 0.05
C GLU A 20 9.91 -9.03 -0.28
N ALA A 21 8.58 -8.92 -0.17
CA ALA A 21 7.68 -9.99 -0.57
C ALA A 21 7.69 -10.20 -2.10
N MET A 22 7.72 -9.13 -2.89
CA MET A 22 7.84 -9.20 -4.35
C MET A 22 9.12 -9.92 -4.80
N LEU A 23 10.25 -9.67 -4.14
CA LEU A 23 11.53 -10.30 -4.46
C LEU A 23 11.54 -11.82 -4.19
N ARG A 24 10.67 -12.30 -3.29
CA ARG A 24 10.50 -13.74 -3.01
C ARG A 24 9.52 -14.42 -3.96
N CYS A 25 8.74 -13.65 -4.72
CA CYS A 25 7.84 -14.18 -5.73
C CYS A 25 8.59 -14.39 -7.07
N PRO A 26 8.31 -15.48 -7.80
CA PRO A 26 8.79 -15.65 -9.17
C PRO A 26 8.37 -14.50 -10.08
N GLN A 27 9.27 -14.08 -10.96
CA GLN A 27 9.02 -13.01 -11.94
C GLN A 27 9.47 -13.49 -13.34
N PRO A 28 8.53 -13.83 -14.26
CA PRO A 28 7.08 -13.74 -14.13
C PRO A 28 6.47 -14.85 -13.25
N LEU A 29 5.37 -14.53 -12.58
CA LEU A 29 4.55 -15.50 -11.89
C LEU A 29 3.67 -16.25 -12.92
N THR A 30 4.01 -17.51 -13.18
CA THR A 30 3.29 -18.38 -14.12
C THR A 30 2.50 -19.49 -13.43
N VAL A 31 1.58 -20.12 -14.16
CA VAL A 31 0.75 -21.26 -13.68
C VAL A 31 1.59 -22.42 -13.12
N SER A 32 2.79 -22.67 -13.67
CA SER A 32 3.64 -23.78 -13.22
C SER A 32 4.09 -23.64 -11.76
N HIS A 33 4.21 -22.42 -11.24
CA HIS A 33 4.57 -22.19 -9.83
C HIS A 33 3.47 -22.62 -8.85
N PHE A 34 2.24 -22.74 -9.33
CA PHE A 34 1.08 -23.20 -8.56
C PHE A 34 0.79 -24.70 -8.74
N ALA A 35 1.55 -25.41 -9.59
CA ALA A 35 1.37 -26.85 -9.80
C ALA A 35 1.56 -27.66 -8.51
N THR A 36 2.36 -27.11 -7.58
CA THR A 36 2.53 -27.64 -6.23
C THR A 36 2.20 -26.55 -5.21
N ARG A 37 1.65 -26.94 -4.06
CA ARG A 37 1.37 -26.02 -2.95
C ARG A 37 2.67 -25.65 -2.22
N ASN A 38 3.49 -24.78 -2.82
CA ASN A 38 4.73 -24.30 -2.20
C ASN A 38 4.39 -23.32 -1.04
N PRO A 39 4.68 -23.67 0.22
CA PRO A 39 4.35 -22.84 1.37
C PRO A 39 5.10 -21.49 1.38
N ASP A 40 6.33 -21.44 0.89
CA ASP A 40 7.13 -20.21 0.86
C ASP A 40 6.56 -19.20 -0.13
N LEU A 41 6.12 -19.70 -1.30
CA LEU A 41 5.44 -18.87 -2.30
C LEU A 41 4.11 -18.34 -1.78
N ILE A 42 3.32 -19.17 -1.10
CA ILE A 42 2.05 -18.74 -0.50
C ILE A 42 2.31 -17.64 0.54
N ALA A 43 3.26 -17.84 1.45
CA ALA A 43 3.60 -16.84 2.45
C ALA A 43 4.11 -15.53 1.84
N ALA A 44 4.90 -15.59 0.75
CA ALA A 44 5.34 -14.41 0.03
C ALA A 44 4.16 -13.66 -0.63
N LEU A 45 3.25 -14.37 -1.27
CA LEU A 45 2.06 -13.79 -1.89
C LEU A 45 1.09 -13.19 -0.85
N ASP A 46 0.90 -13.87 0.29
CA ASP A 46 0.07 -13.36 1.39
C ASP A 46 0.66 -12.07 1.97
N GLN A 47 1.98 -12.05 2.21
CA GLN A 47 2.65 -10.83 2.68
C GLN A 47 2.56 -9.71 1.64
N PHE A 48 2.73 -10.03 0.35
CA PHE A 48 2.56 -9.06 -0.73
C PHE A 48 1.15 -8.45 -0.71
N ALA A 49 0.11 -9.29 -0.74
CA ALA A 49 -1.28 -8.83 -0.77
C ALA A 49 -1.63 -8.00 0.47
N TYR A 50 -1.21 -8.47 1.65
CA TYR A 50 -1.45 -7.76 2.90
C TYR A 50 -0.76 -6.39 2.96
N ARG A 51 0.54 -6.33 2.62
CA ARG A 51 1.29 -5.07 2.67
C ARG A 51 0.83 -4.09 1.60
N PHE A 52 0.42 -4.58 0.44
CA PHE A 52 -0.17 -3.75 -0.61
C PHE A 52 -1.47 -3.10 -0.12
N ALA A 53 -2.40 -3.88 0.44
CA ALA A 53 -3.65 -3.35 0.99
C ALA A 53 -3.40 -2.34 2.11
N LYS A 54 -2.51 -2.65 3.05
CA LYS A 54 -2.14 -1.75 4.15
C LYS A 54 -1.51 -0.44 3.66
N LEU A 55 -0.63 -0.50 2.67
CA LEU A 55 -0.05 0.69 2.03
C LEU A 55 -1.14 1.55 1.38
N GLN A 56 -2.04 0.93 0.62
CA GLN A 56 -3.16 1.63 -0.01
C GLN A 56 -4.08 2.30 1.02
N ASP A 57 -4.42 1.61 2.10
CA ASP A 57 -5.26 2.16 3.17
C ASP A 57 -4.62 3.40 3.81
N THR A 58 -3.34 3.30 4.19
CA THR A 58 -2.62 4.40 4.85
C THR A 58 -2.46 5.60 3.91
N MET A 59 -2.10 5.36 2.64
CA MET A 59 -1.99 6.41 1.64
C MET A 59 -3.33 7.09 1.36
N SER A 60 -4.37 6.31 1.10
CA SER A 60 -5.66 6.83 0.62
C SER A 60 -6.50 7.48 1.72
N VAL A 61 -6.69 6.77 2.85
CA VAL A 61 -7.61 7.19 3.91
C VAL A 61 -7.02 8.34 4.71
N GLN A 62 -5.70 8.30 4.93
CA GLN A 62 -5.04 9.23 5.85
C GLN A 62 -4.11 10.20 5.13
N LEU A 63 -3.10 9.71 4.41
CA LEU A 63 -2.04 10.58 3.89
C LEU A 63 -2.55 11.60 2.86
N PHE A 64 -3.18 11.15 1.77
CA PHE A 64 -3.58 12.02 0.67
C PHE A 64 -4.62 13.05 1.09
N ARG A 65 -5.69 12.60 1.76
CA ARG A 65 -6.73 13.51 2.26
C ARG A 65 -6.13 14.58 3.16
N ARG A 66 -5.24 14.17 4.06
CA ARG A 66 -4.69 15.07 5.04
C ARG A 66 -3.63 16.00 4.45
N PHE A 67 -2.87 15.54 3.46
CA PHE A 67 -1.99 16.41 2.71
C PHE A 67 -2.79 17.50 1.98
N ALA A 68 -3.86 17.13 1.29
CA ALA A 68 -4.76 18.08 0.64
C ALA A 68 -5.37 19.09 1.63
N LEU A 69 -5.86 18.64 2.79
CA LEU A 69 -6.44 19.51 3.82
C LEU A 69 -5.41 20.39 4.53
N ASP A 70 -4.38 19.78 5.12
CA ASP A 70 -3.47 20.43 6.06
C ASP A 70 -2.36 21.23 5.35
N VAL A 71 -2.00 20.86 4.11
CA VAL A 71 -0.89 21.48 3.36
C VAL A 71 -1.42 22.32 2.22
N LEU A 72 -2.29 21.75 1.37
CA LEU A 72 -2.83 22.44 0.20
C LEU A 72 -4.05 23.32 0.52
N HIS A 73 -4.68 23.12 1.69
CA HIS A 73 -5.89 23.81 2.11
C HIS A 73 -7.07 23.60 1.15
N GLU A 74 -7.15 22.42 0.53
CA GLU A 74 -8.23 22.04 -0.37
C GLU A 74 -9.42 21.48 0.42
N PRO A 75 -10.67 21.83 0.08
CA PRO A 75 -11.87 21.45 0.83
C PRO A 75 -12.32 20.02 0.49
N VAL A 76 -11.48 19.03 0.80
CA VAL A 76 -11.66 17.63 0.39
C VAL A 76 -12.25 16.72 1.47
N GLU A 77 -12.71 17.25 2.61
CA GLU A 77 -13.06 16.49 3.82
C GLU A 77 -14.00 15.31 3.55
N SER A 78 -14.99 15.50 2.67
CA SER A 78 -16.00 14.49 2.32
C SER A 78 -15.79 13.85 0.95
N MET A 79 -14.73 14.20 0.22
CA MET A 79 -14.51 13.68 -1.13
C MET A 79 -14.04 12.21 -1.09
N PRO A 80 -14.53 11.33 -1.95
CA PRO A 80 -13.90 10.04 -2.24
C PRO A 80 -12.43 10.24 -2.63
N VAL A 81 -11.54 9.33 -2.22
CA VAL A 81 -10.09 9.50 -2.48
C VAL A 81 -9.77 9.59 -3.97
N ILE A 82 -10.50 8.84 -4.81
CA ILE A 82 -10.31 8.90 -6.26
C ILE A 82 -10.57 10.30 -6.82
N ASP A 83 -11.49 11.06 -6.22
CA ASP A 83 -11.78 12.42 -6.63
C ASP A 83 -10.68 13.38 -6.15
N ILE A 84 -10.12 13.15 -4.95
CA ILE A 84 -8.96 13.91 -4.44
C ILE A 84 -7.74 13.75 -5.37
N LEU A 85 -7.51 12.55 -5.91
CA LEU A 85 -6.38 12.28 -6.80
C LEU A 85 -6.57 12.84 -8.23
N ASN A 86 -7.79 13.22 -8.61
CA ASN A 86 -8.14 13.73 -9.94
C ASN A 86 -8.53 15.22 -9.92
N LEU A 87 -8.21 15.93 -8.84
CA LEU A 87 -8.42 17.38 -8.71
C LEU A 87 -7.71 18.18 -9.81
#